data_AF-A0AAU0SZZ2-F1
#
_entry.id   AF-A0AAU0SZZ2-F1
#
_cell.length_a   1.000
_cell.length_b   1.000
_cell.length_c   1.000
_cell.angle_alpha   90.00
_cell.angle_beta   90.00
_cell.angle_gamma   90.00
#
_symmetry.space_group_name_H-M   'P 1'
#
loop_
_entity.id
_entity.type
_entity.pdbx_description
1 polymer ?
#
loop_
_entity_poly.entity_id
_entity_poly.type
_entity_poly.pdbx_seq_one_letter_code
_entity_poly.pdbx_strand_id
1 'polypeptide(L)'
;MILAGVALFVEVGYLCSPNSWASKNGSLMIVAEVCLYEKAILKFRKWFFVYSLLAVAVPIAVTLAVWCLDKPSSWISRSGAVMAGIAFLAHLKSTDMMGVLTPGGMVGMSFGDTRKKYLPQIVVFGRVAIAVVLIGTAVWGFGDLLPVGLASAQ
;
A
#
# COMPACT_ATOMS: atom_id res chain seq x y z
N MET A 1 -9.86 -13.61 7.82
CA MET A 1 -10.78 -12.78 6.99
C MET A 1 -10.14 -11.53 6.35
N ILE A 2 -8.86 -11.20 6.60
CA ILE A 2 -8.19 -10.04 6.00
C ILE A 2 -7.54 -10.38 4.63
N LEU A 3 -7.21 -11.65 4.38
CA LEU A 3 -6.57 -12.10 3.13
C LEU A 3 -7.52 -12.21 1.91
N ALA A 4 -8.83 -12.33 2.12
CA ALA A 4 -9.80 -12.45 1.02
C ALA A 4 -10.13 -11.10 0.33
N GLY A 5 -9.84 -9.96 0.98
CA GLY A 5 -10.05 -8.63 0.40
C GLY A 5 -8.93 -8.15 -0.53
N VAL A 6 -7.73 -8.74 -0.42
CA VAL A 6 -6.55 -8.29 -1.19
C VAL A 6 -6.53 -8.89 -2.61
N ALA A 7 -7.12 -10.07 -2.79
CA ALA A 7 -7.16 -10.75 -4.09
C ALA A 7 -8.19 -10.16 -5.08
N LEU A 8 -9.20 -9.44 -4.58
CA LEU A 8 -10.32 -8.94 -5.41
C LEU A 8 -10.02 -7.61 -6.12
N PHE A 9 -8.85 -7.01 -5.91
CA PHE A 9 -8.50 -5.69 -6.47
C PHE A 9 -7.41 -5.72 -7.56
N VAL A 10 -6.90 -6.91 -7.89
CA VAL A 10 -5.86 -7.11 -8.92
C VAL A 10 -6.45 -7.10 -10.34
N GLU A 11 -7.77 -7.15 -10.50
CA GLU A 11 -8.45 -7.40 -11.79
C GLU A 11 -9.21 -6.19 -12.36
N VAL A 12 -8.69 -4.97 -12.21
CA VAL A 12 -9.15 -3.81 -13.01
C VAL A 12 -7.95 -3.23 -13.75
N GLY A 13 -7.43 -4.03 -14.67
CA GLY A 13 -6.23 -3.76 -15.45
C GLY A 13 -6.46 -3.82 -16.96
N TYR A 14 -7.66 -3.55 -17.48
CA TYR A 14 -7.90 -3.58 -18.93
C TYR A 14 -8.96 -2.59 -19.39
N LEU A 15 -8.68 -1.28 -19.39
CA LEU A 15 -9.47 -0.33 -20.19
C LEU A 15 -8.61 0.80 -20.80
N CYS A 16 -7.35 0.53 -21.12
CA CYS A 16 -6.59 1.38 -22.03
C CYS A 16 -6.02 0.51 -23.15
N SER A 17 -6.91 -0.19 -23.87
CA SER A 17 -6.56 -0.92 -25.08
C SER A 17 -6.27 0.09 -26.21
N PRO A 18 -5.06 0.12 -26.79
CA PRO A 18 -4.61 1.15 -27.73
C PRO A 18 -5.05 0.85 -29.17
N ASN A 19 -6.34 0.61 -29.39
CA ASN A 19 -6.83 0.18 -30.70
C ASN A 19 -8.28 0.61 -30.97
N SER A 20 -8.46 1.93 -31.13
CA SER A 20 -9.43 2.46 -32.10
C SER A 20 -8.98 3.86 -32.54
N TRP A 21 -8.30 3.91 -33.68
CA TRP A 21 -7.96 5.15 -34.38
C TRP A 21 -9.23 5.85 -34.90
N ALA A 22 -9.14 7.19 -35.02
CA ALA A 22 -10.07 8.12 -35.67
C ALA A 22 -11.18 8.76 -34.81
N SER A 23 -10.95 9.97 -34.30
CA SER A 23 -11.86 11.12 -34.48
C SER A 23 -11.27 12.46 -33.95
N LYS A 24 -10.92 13.34 -34.90
CA LYS A 24 -10.91 14.82 -34.92
C LYS A 24 -10.53 15.59 -33.63
N ASN A 25 -9.26 16.03 -33.60
CA ASN A 25 -8.58 17.21 -33.00
C ASN A 25 -9.00 17.84 -31.64
N GLY A 26 -10.20 17.65 -31.11
CA GLY A 26 -10.59 18.07 -29.75
C GLY A 26 -10.60 16.91 -28.75
N SER A 27 -11.04 15.72 -29.19
CA SER A 27 -11.18 14.54 -28.32
C SER A 27 -9.85 13.83 -28.02
N LEU A 28 -8.80 14.11 -28.80
CA LEU A 28 -7.50 13.43 -28.69
C LEU A 28 -6.71 13.89 -27.46
N MET A 29 -6.85 15.16 -27.05
CA MET A 29 -6.22 15.65 -25.82
C MET A 29 -6.84 15.04 -24.56
N ILE A 30 -8.17 14.88 -24.52
CA ILE A 30 -8.86 14.35 -23.34
C ILE A 30 -8.46 12.89 -23.06
N VAL A 31 -8.37 12.04 -24.09
CA VAL A 31 -7.97 10.64 -23.93
C VAL A 31 -6.50 10.51 -23.49
N ALA A 32 -5.62 11.35 -24.02
CA ALA A 32 -4.21 11.38 -23.61
C ALA A 32 -4.03 11.84 -22.16
N GLU A 33 -4.79 12.85 -21.71
CA GLU A 33 -4.75 13.33 -20.32
C GLU A 33 -5.25 12.27 -19.32
N VAL A 34 -6.36 11.58 -19.62
CA VAL A 34 -6.89 10.48 -18.77
C VAL A 34 -5.80 9.42 -18.54
N CYS A 35 -5.05 9.09 -19.59
CA CYS A 35 -3.99 8.09 -19.54
C CYS A 35 -2.80 8.50 -18.64
N LEU A 36 -2.48 9.79 -18.53
CA LEU A 36 -1.32 10.28 -17.77
C LEU A 36 -1.54 10.20 -16.26
N TYR A 37 -2.66 10.73 -15.76
CA TYR A 37 -2.98 10.70 -14.33
C TYR A 37 -3.19 9.28 -13.82
N GLU A 38 -3.88 8.43 -14.60
CA GLU A 38 -4.12 7.03 -14.22
C GLU A 38 -2.81 6.23 -14.18
N LYS A 39 -1.90 6.39 -15.16
CA LYS A 39 -0.58 5.74 -15.14
C LYS A 39 0.24 6.12 -13.90
N ALA A 40 0.23 7.40 -13.51
CA ALA A 40 0.93 7.85 -12.32
C ALA A 40 0.38 7.20 -11.04
N ILE A 41 -0.95 7.19 -10.88
CA ILE A 41 -1.62 6.57 -9.72
C ILE A 41 -1.33 5.06 -9.67
N LEU A 42 -1.43 4.36 -10.80
CA LEU A 42 -1.17 2.91 -10.89
C LEU A 42 0.29 2.56 -10.53
N LYS A 43 1.25 3.40 -10.94
CA LYS A 43 2.66 3.23 -10.58
C LYS A 43 2.85 3.27 -9.07
N PHE A 44 2.33 4.29 -8.39
CA PHE A 44 2.44 4.41 -6.93
C PHE A 44 1.66 3.33 -6.19
N ARG A 45 0.50 2.91 -6.72
CA ARG A 45 -0.30 1.80 -6.16
C ARG A 45 0.48 0.49 -6.12
N LYS A 46 1.24 0.16 -7.17
CA LYS A 46 2.09 -1.04 -7.18
C LYS A 46 3.13 -1.00 -6.05
N TRP A 47 3.79 0.14 -5.86
CA TRP A 47 4.76 0.32 -4.78
C TRP A 47 4.13 0.26 -3.39
N PHE A 48 2.93 0.83 -3.22
CA PHE A 48 2.17 0.72 -1.98
C PHE A 48 1.93 -0.74 -1.57
N PHE A 49 1.52 -1.59 -2.52
CA PHE A 49 1.29 -3.01 -2.24
C PHE A 49 2.59 -3.75 -1.90
N VAL A 50 3.69 -3.46 -2.59
CA VAL A 50 4.99 -4.07 -2.28
C VAL A 50 5.43 -3.74 -0.85
N TYR A 51 5.36 -2.47 -0.44
CA TYR A 51 5.73 -2.08 0.92
C TYR A 51 4.76 -2.63 1.97
N SER A 52 3.46 -2.62 1.70
CA SER A 52 2.45 -3.16 2.63
C SER A 52 2.63 -4.67 2.85
N LEU A 53 2.90 -5.41 1.76
CA LEU A 53 3.16 -6.85 1.85
C LEU A 53 4.46 -7.13 2.62
N LEU A 54 5.51 -6.38 2.33
CA LEU A 54 6.80 -6.51 3.02
C LEU A 54 6.67 -6.19 4.52
N ALA A 55 5.92 -5.14 4.88
CA ALA A 55 5.70 -4.75 6.27
C ALA A 55 5.06 -5.88 7.10
N VAL A 56 4.13 -6.63 6.51
CA VAL A 56 3.47 -7.77 7.18
C VAL A 56 4.31 -9.06 7.08
N ALA A 57 5.03 -9.27 5.98
CA ALA A 57 5.86 -10.46 5.80
C ALA A 57 7.03 -10.53 6.79
N VAL A 58 7.64 -9.40 7.13
CA VAL A 58 8.78 -9.32 8.07
C VAL A 58 8.45 -9.90 9.45
N PRO A 59 7.45 -9.42 10.20
CA PRO A 59 7.13 -9.95 11.53
C PRO A 59 6.64 -11.41 11.47
N ILE A 60 5.95 -11.82 10.40
CA ILE A 60 5.55 -13.23 10.20
C ILE A 60 6.79 -14.12 10.04
N ALA A 61 7.73 -13.73 9.18
CA ALA A 61 8.97 -14.47 8.95
C ALA A 61 9.81 -14.56 10.23
N VAL A 62 9.90 -13.47 11.00
CA VAL A 62 10.62 -13.46 12.28
C VAL A 62 9.92 -14.32 13.32
N THR A 63 8.59 -14.29 13.40
CA THR A 63 7.82 -15.14 14.33
C THR A 63 8.03 -16.62 14.02
N LEU A 64 8.00 -17.00 12.73
CA LEU A 64 8.31 -18.37 12.30
C LEU A 64 9.75 -18.77 12.61
N ALA A 65 10.71 -17.87 12.40
CA ALA A 65 12.12 -18.13 12.72
C ALA A 65 12.35 -18.31 14.23
N VAL A 66 11.68 -17.52 15.07
CA VAL A 66 11.72 -17.65 16.53
C VAL A 66 11.13 -18.99 16.97
N TRP A 67 10.03 -19.41 16.37
CA TRP A 67 9.41 -20.72 16.63
C TRP A 67 10.33 -21.88 16.24
N CYS A 68 10.98 -21.83 15.07
CA CYS A 68 11.80 -22.94 14.58
C CYS A 68 13.21 -23.01 15.21
N LEU A 69 13.75 -21.90 15.69
CA LEU A 69 15.15 -21.80 16.15
C LEU A 69 15.29 -21.53 17.66
N ASP A 70 14.18 -21.59 18.41
CA ASP A 70 14.10 -21.32 19.86
C ASP A 70 14.86 -20.06 20.30
N LYS A 71 14.72 -18.99 19.51
CA LYS A 71 15.36 -17.69 19.79
C LYS A 71 14.53 -16.88 20.78
N PRO A 72 15.14 -15.92 21.50
CA PRO A 72 14.39 -15.11 22.46
C PRO A 72 13.31 -14.28 21.77
N SER A 73 12.16 -14.13 22.42
CA SER A 73 11.01 -13.32 21.96
C SER A 73 11.37 -11.87 21.64
N SER A 74 12.49 -11.36 22.18
CA SER A 74 13.10 -10.06 21.84
C SER A 74 13.27 -9.78 20.35
N TRP A 75 13.42 -10.82 19.51
CA TRP A 75 13.50 -10.66 18.07
C TRP A 75 12.16 -10.24 17.44
N ILE A 76 11.04 -10.68 18.01
CA ILE A 76 9.68 -10.30 17.57
C ILE A 76 9.47 -8.81 17.83
N SER A 77 9.81 -8.32 19.03
CA SER A 77 9.77 -6.90 19.37
C SER A 77 10.56 -6.04 18.38
N ARG A 78 11.80 -6.42 18.06
CA ARG A 78 12.63 -5.70 17.09
C ARG A 78 12.06 -5.69 15.67
N SER A 79 11.40 -6.78 15.26
CA SER A 79 10.74 -6.87 13.95
C SER A 79 9.56 -5.90 13.82
N GLY A 80 8.90 -5.55 14.93
CA GLY A 80 7.84 -4.54 14.98
C GLY A 80 8.32 -3.15 14.56
N ALA A 81 9.54 -2.75 14.95
CA ALA A 81 10.13 -1.47 14.53
C ALA A 81 10.34 -1.42 13.00
N VAL A 82 10.82 -2.53 12.43
CA VAL A 82 11.02 -2.67 10.98
C VAL A 82 9.68 -2.65 10.25
N MET A 83 8.67 -3.36 10.76
CA MET A 83 7.29 -3.32 10.25
C MET A 83 6.74 -1.89 10.23
N ALA A 84 6.86 -1.14 11.33
CA ALA A 84 6.37 0.22 11.44
C ALA A 84 7.08 1.16 10.44
N GLY A 85 8.40 1.04 10.30
CA GLY A 85 9.17 1.83 9.33
C GLY A 85 8.76 1.55 7.87
N ILE A 86 8.59 0.28 7.49
CA ILE A 86 8.17 -0.10 6.14
C ILE A 86 6.71 0.31 5.89
N ALA A 87 5.83 0.16 6.87
CA ALA A 87 4.44 0.60 6.78
C ALA A 87 4.32 2.13 6.63
N PHE A 88 5.24 2.88 7.26
CA PHE A 88 5.32 4.32 7.05
C PHE A 88 5.75 4.68 5.61
N LEU A 89 6.67 3.92 5.01
CA LEU A 89 6.99 4.09 3.57
C LEU A 89 5.78 3.81 2.67
N ALA A 90 4.96 2.80 3.00
CA ALA A 90 3.70 2.57 2.30
C ALA A 90 2.75 3.77 2.45
N HIS A 91 2.66 4.37 3.64
CA HIS A 91 1.89 5.58 3.86
C HIS A 91 2.37 6.75 2.99
N LEU A 92 3.68 6.99 2.89
CA LEU A 92 4.24 8.01 2.00
C LEU A 92 3.83 7.81 0.55
N LYS A 93 3.80 6.56 0.06
CA LYS A 93 3.33 6.26 -1.31
C LYS A 93 1.84 6.54 -1.50
N SER A 94 1.03 6.37 -0.45
CA SER A 94 -0.37 6.79 -0.48
C SER A 94 -0.51 8.31 -0.53
N THR A 95 0.36 9.05 0.15
CA THR A 95 0.40 10.51 0.09
C THR A 95 0.88 10.99 -1.28
N ASP A 96 1.86 10.32 -1.90
CA ASP A 96 2.29 10.58 -3.28
C ASP A 96 1.11 10.42 -4.26
N MET A 97 0.30 9.37 -4.10
CA MET A 97 -0.93 9.18 -4.89
C MET A 97 -1.93 10.33 -4.71
N MET A 98 -2.06 10.84 -3.48
CA MET A 98 -2.92 11.98 -3.19
C MET A 98 -2.39 13.27 -3.81
N GLY A 99 -1.07 13.46 -3.84
CA GLY A 99 -0.41 14.60 -4.49
C GLY A 99 -0.70 14.69 -5.99
N VAL A 100 -0.83 13.56 -6.68
CA VAL A 100 -1.26 13.52 -8.10
C VAL A 100 -2.70 14.05 -8.27
N LEU A 101 -3.55 13.87 -7.25
CA LEU A 101 -4.94 14.33 -7.22
C LEU A 101 -5.14 15.71 -6.57
N THR A 102 -4.06 16.42 -6.22
CA THR A 102 -4.11 17.80 -5.71
C THR A 102 -2.96 18.63 -6.30
N PRO A 103 -2.93 18.86 -7.63
CA PRO A 103 -1.92 19.70 -8.25
C PRO A 103 -2.12 21.18 -7.88
N GLY A 104 -1.03 21.90 -7.68
CA GLY A 104 -1.04 23.34 -7.35
C GLY A 104 -1.26 24.27 -8.54
N GLY A 105 -2.27 24.01 -9.39
CA GLY A 105 -2.52 24.80 -10.60
C GLY A 105 -3.77 24.41 -11.39
N MET A 106 -3.90 24.92 -12.63
CA MET A 106 -4.98 24.55 -13.55
C MET A 106 -4.88 23.06 -13.91
N VAL A 107 -5.99 22.34 -13.76
CA VAL A 107 -6.10 20.91 -14.06
C VAL A 107 -6.79 20.68 -15.40
N GLY A 108 -6.38 19.62 -16.11
CA GLY A 108 -7.05 19.15 -17.31
C GLY A 108 -8.50 18.75 -17.05
N MET A 109 -9.35 18.78 -18.08
CA MET A 109 -10.78 18.45 -17.95
C MET A 109 -11.03 17.02 -17.44
N SER A 110 -10.07 16.11 -17.70
CA SER A 110 -10.10 14.69 -17.31
C SER A 110 -9.83 14.42 -15.81
N PHE A 111 -9.42 15.44 -15.06
CA PHE A 111 -9.04 15.31 -13.66
C PHE A 111 -10.25 14.98 -12.74
N GLY A 112 -11.42 15.56 -13.04
CA GLY A 112 -12.63 15.37 -12.22
C GLY A 112 -13.08 13.91 -12.12
N ASP A 113 -13.07 13.21 -13.26
CA ASP A 113 -13.49 11.80 -13.34
C ASP A 113 -12.47 10.87 -12.67
N THR A 114 -11.18 11.12 -12.91
CA THR A 114 -10.08 10.37 -12.30
C THR A 114 -10.09 10.54 -10.77
N ARG A 115 -10.33 11.77 -10.29
CA ARG A 115 -10.45 12.07 -8.86
C ARG A 115 -11.63 11.35 -8.24
N LYS A 116 -12.82 11.40 -8.83
CA LYS A 116 -14.00 10.70 -8.29
C LYS A 116 -13.77 9.18 -8.15
N LYS A 117 -13.07 8.56 -9.11
CA LYS A 117 -12.79 7.11 -9.10
C LYS A 117 -11.75 6.70 -8.06
N TYR A 118 -10.64 7.43 -7.96
CA TYR A 118 -9.46 7.00 -7.19
C TYR A 118 -9.32 7.65 -5.81
N LEU A 119 -9.92 8.81 -5.57
CA LEU A 119 -9.84 9.51 -4.28
C LEU A 119 -10.33 8.67 -3.08
N PRO A 120 -11.50 8.00 -3.12
CA PRO A 120 -11.92 7.18 -1.99
C PRO A 120 -10.98 5.99 -1.76
N GLN A 121 -10.41 5.41 -2.82
CA GLN A 121 -9.46 4.30 -2.72
C GLN A 121 -8.16 4.73 -2.03
N ILE A 122 -7.62 5.89 -2.41
CA ILE A 122 -6.38 6.42 -1.83
C ILE A 122 -6.58 6.78 -0.35
N VAL A 123 -7.74 7.33 0.03
CA VAL A 123 -8.06 7.60 1.44
C VAL A 123 -8.10 6.31 2.27
N VAL A 124 -8.71 5.24 1.73
CA VAL A 124 -8.73 3.93 2.39
C VAL A 124 -7.32 3.36 2.53
N PHE A 125 -6.50 3.41 1.48
CA PHE A 125 -5.09 2.97 1.54
C PHE A 125 -4.28 3.75 2.58
N GLY A 126 -4.47 5.06 2.67
CA GLY A 126 -3.83 5.89 3.69
C GLY A 126 -4.20 5.44 5.12
N ARG A 127 -5.50 5.20 5.38
CA ARG A 127 -5.99 4.71 6.68
C ARG A 127 -5.45 3.31 7.01
N VAL A 128 -5.42 2.41 6.04
CA VAL A 128 -4.86 1.06 6.21
C VAL A 128 -3.38 1.14 6.55
N ALA A 129 -2.59 1.97 5.85
CA ALA A 129 -1.17 2.13 6.15
C ALA A 129 -0.94 2.66 7.57
N ILE A 130 -1.71 3.65 8.01
CA ILE A 130 -1.65 4.15 9.40
C ILE A 130 -1.98 3.05 10.40
N ALA A 131 -3.02 2.24 10.14
CA ALA A 131 -3.36 1.12 11.02
C ALA A 131 -2.21 0.10 11.11
N VAL A 132 -1.55 -0.22 9.99
CA VAL A 132 -0.41 -1.14 9.98
C VAL A 132 0.78 -0.55 10.75
N VAL A 133 1.04 0.76 10.63
CA VAL A 133 2.08 1.44 11.44
C VAL A 133 1.78 1.29 12.93
N LEU A 134 0.54 1.58 13.35
CA LEU A 134 0.14 1.46 14.75
C LEU A 134 0.27 0.02 15.28
N ILE A 135 -0.09 -0.97 14.47
CA ILE A 135 0.13 -2.39 14.80
C ILE A 135 1.63 -2.67 14.93
N GLY A 136 2.47 -2.21 13.99
CA GLY A 136 3.91 -2.38 14.07
C GLY A 136 4.52 -1.74 15.32
N THR A 137 4.08 -0.54 15.68
CA THR A 137 4.49 0.12 16.93
C THR A 137 4.02 -0.64 18.17
N ALA A 138 2.82 -1.23 18.15
CA ALA A 138 2.34 -2.06 19.24
C ALA A 138 3.16 -3.36 19.36
N VAL A 139 3.47 -4.04 18.24
CA VAL A 139 4.36 -5.20 18.24
C VAL A 139 5.75 -4.82 18.72
N TRP A 140 6.24 -3.63 18.39
CA TRP A 140 7.52 -3.13 18.87
C TRP A 140 7.51 -2.85 20.38
N GLY A 141 6.47 -2.22 20.90
CA GLY A 141 6.38 -1.88 22.32
C GLY A 141 6.05 -3.07 23.22
N PHE A 142 5.28 -4.03 22.72
CA PHE A 142 4.72 -5.14 23.52
C PHE A 142 5.14 -6.53 23.03
N GLY A 143 6.00 -6.64 22.02
CA GLY A 143 6.41 -7.93 21.44
C GLY A 143 7.13 -8.85 22.43
N ASP A 144 7.78 -8.27 23.45
CA ASP A 144 8.47 -9.03 24.50
C ASP A 144 7.51 -9.68 25.51
N LEU A 145 6.28 -9.17 25.62
CA LEU A 145 5.24 -9.70 26.50
C LEU A 145 4.44 -10.85 25.88
N LEU A 146 4.66 -11.14 24.59
CA LEU A 146 3.98 -12.23 23.92
C LEU A 146 4.51 -13.57 24.45
N PRO A 147 3.64 -14.52 24.89
CA PRO A 147 4.04 -15.83 25.38
C PRO A 147 4.44 -16.77 24.22
N VAL A 148 5.30 -16.30 23.34
CA VAL A 148 5.80 -17.02 22.16
C VAL A 148 7.28 -17.32 22.43
N GLY A 149 7.62 -18.59 22.64
CA GLY A 149 8.97 -19.03 23.03
C GLY A 149 9.18 -19.24 24.54
N LEU A 150 8.13 -19.20 25.37
CA LEU A 150 8.22 -19.50 26.82
C LEU A 150 8.64 -20.94 27.15
N ALA A 151 8.73 -21.83 26.16
CA ALA A 151 9.16 -23.21 26.35
C ALA A 151 10.70 -23.37 26.46
N SER A 152 11.50 -22.35 26.13
CA SER A 152 12.98 -22.44 26.18
C SER A 152 13.62 -21.76 27.39
N ALA A 153 12.82 -21.26 28.34
CA ALA A 153 13.29 -20.61 29.57
C ALA A 153 13.26 -21.52 30.82
N GLN A 154 13.15 -22.84 30.65
CA GLN A 154 13.35 -23.83 31.73
C GLN A 154 14.57 -24.69 31.45
#